data_AF-A0A954F0C5-F1
#
_entry.id   AF-A0A954F0C5-F1
#
_cell.length_a   1.000
_cell.length_b   1.000
_cell.length_c   1.000
_cell.angle_alpha   90.00
_cell.angle_beta   90.00
_cell.angle_gamma   90.00
#
_symmetry.space_group_name_H-M   'P 1'
#
loop_
_entity.id
_entity.type
_entity.pdbx_description
1 polymer ?
#
loop_
_entity_poly.entity_id
_entity_poly.type
_entity_poly.pdbx_seq_one_letter_code
_entity_poly.pdbx_strand_id
1 'polypeptide(L)'
;MANDSFFPAVQAFEDALVSFLREPRSLHGTHPLRLAWTEFLMTLPPEDVEWGGRSGERSVNLAQDRYPEGHDSWYHLEMVTKLKEGDPTNVAKEFLEWFHATFVWQQPRVVREQLKRFREFLGHDVSALTGESRTHAEFRWKSKRDRKPPLIDYLRSDLAIATGKNLQEQFSVVAECCQTLVGNRDPLDKMFLLLCTGDITDEAAVAELAEPAFDALDRSIQKADRQFRAGGRLIGPEPNVIVPSERAGQESLEGRINPQNSKNSGFMGGDELAIALGVHPSRKKAFFQRLKRERKSLGDANWCEVQNKTANDPTFLYRVDAKKVISVAADYMNPKPV
;
A
#
# COMPACT_ATOMS: atom_id res chain seq x y z
N MET A 1 14.07 0.82 -16.66
CA MET A 1 14.09 -0.49 -17.33
C MET A 1 13.87 -1.68 -16.37
N ALA A 2 13.55 -1.47 -15.09
CA ALA A 2 13.36 -2.58 -14.12
C ALA A 2 11.91 -3.05 -13.92
N ASN A 3 10.92 -2.45 -14.60
CA ASN A 3 9.48 -2.77 -14.39
C ASN A 3 8.91 -3.82 -15.35
N ASP A 4 9.60 -4.17 -16.44
CA ASP A 4 9.03 -5.04 -17.47
C ASP A 4 9.13 -6.54 -17.12
N SER A 5 9.95 -6.93 -16.12
CA SER A 5 10.18 -8.34 -15.75
C SER A 5 9.33 -8.84 -14.57
N PHE A 6 8.81 -7.95 -13.73
CA PHE A 6 8.03 -8.34 -12.53
C PHE A 6 6.69 -8.98 -12.89
N PHE A 7 5.96 -8.39 -13.84
CA PHE A 7 4.63 -8.90 -14.25
C PHE A 7 4.69 -10.29 -14.89
N PRO A 8 5.61 -10.58 -15.85
CA PRO A 8 5.79 -11.93 -16.35
C PRO A 8 6.13 -12.94 -15.26
N ALA A 9 6.91 -12.55 -14.23
CA ALA A 9 7.31 -13.45 -13.15
C ALA A 9 6.15 -13.77 -12.20
N VAL A 10 5.29 -12.79 -11.86
CA VAL A 10 4.06 -13.04 -11.08
C VAL A 10 3.12 -13.98 -11.84
N GLN A 11 2.89 -13.72 -13.14
CA GLN A 11 2.02 -14.55 -13.97
C GLN A 11 2.55 -15.98 -14.09
N ALA A 12 3.86 -16.14 -14.34
CA ALA A 12 4.50 -17.46 -14.42
C ALA A 12 4.36 -18.23 -13.09
N PHE A 13 4.44 -17.53 -11.95
CA PHE A 13 4.26 -18.13 -10.64
C PHE A 13 2.82 -18.56 -10.38
N GLU A 14 1.83 -17.71 -10.69
CA GLU A 14 0.41 -18.05 -10.60
C GLU A 14 0.07 -19.27 -11.48
N ASP A 15 0.51 -19.27 -12.74
CA ASP A 15 0.27 -20.37 -13.69
C ASP A 15 0.88 -21.68 -13.18
N ALA A 16 2.10 -21.62 -12.65
CA ALA A 16 2.78 -22.79 -12.10
C ALA A 16 2.11 -23.32 -10.82
N LEU A 17 1.53 -22.44 -10.02
CA LEU A 17 0.85 -22.82 -8.77
C LEU A 17 -0.56 -23.37 -9.03
N VAL A 18 -1.29 -22.79 -10.00
CA VAL A 18 -2.55 -23.37 -10.53
C VAL A 18 -2.30 -24.73 -11.15
N SER A 19 -1.21 -24.89 -11.92
CA SER A 19 -0.84 -26.19 -12.49
C SER A 19 -0.55 -27.22 -11.40
N PHE A 20 0.13 -26.83 -10.32
CA PHE A 20 0.40 -27.70 -9.17
C PHE A 20 -0.88 -28.12 -8.44
N LEU A 21 -1.83 -27.21 -8.25
CA LEU A 21 -3.13 -27.51 -7.63
C LEU A 21 -3.98 -28.50 -8.44
N ARG A 22 -3.81 -28.54 -9.77
CA ARG A 22 -4.52 -29.48 -10.64
C ARG A 22 -3.93 -30.89 -10.60
N GLU A 23 -2.61 -30.99 -10.49
CA GLU A 23 -1.89 -32.26 -10.41
C GLU A 23 -0.78 -32.18 -9.36
N PRO A 24 -1.08 -32.47 -8.08
CA PRO A 24 -0.09 -32.39 -7.01
C PRO A 24 1.00 -33.45 -7.22
N ARG A 25 2.17 -33.03 -7.69
CA ARG A 25 3.37 -33.87 -7.82
C ARG A 25 4.40 -33.47 -6.78
N SER A 26 5.31 -34.37 -6.46
CA SER A 26 6.43 -34.07 -5.57
C SER A 26 7.24 -32.84 -6.06
N LEU A 27 7.51 -31.89 -5.15
CA LEU A 27 8.24 -30.62 -5.42
C LEU A 27 9.76 -30.80 -5.61
N HIS A 28 10.26 -32.01 -5.89
CA HIS A 28 11.68 -32.25 -6.09
C HIS A 28 12.17 -31.85 -7.49
N GLY A 29 13.42 -31.39 -7.60
CA GLY A 29 14.06 -31.06 -8.88
C GLY A 29 13.61 -29.74 -9.52
N THR A 30 13.55 -29.71 -10.85
CA THR A 30 13.18 -28.56 -11.71
C THR A 30 11.67 -28.36 -11.80
N HIS A 31 10.94 -28.53 -10.69
CA HIS A 31 9.49 -28.39 -10.69
C HIS A 31 9.11 -26.97 -11.13
N PRO A 32 8.17 -26.79 -12.09
CA PRO A 32 7.80 -25.48 -12.63
C PRO A 32 7.47 -24.45 -11.56
N LEU A 33 6.75 -24.87 -10.50
CA LEU A 33 6.42 -24.00 -9.37
C LEU A 33 7.66 -23.47 -8.63
N ARG A 34 8.69 -24.30 -8.45
CA ARG A 34 9.92 -23.90 -7.78
C ARG A 34 10.73 -22.92 -8.64
N LEU A 35 10.74 -23.13 -9.96
CA LEU A 35 11.43 -22.25 -10.91
C LEU A 35 10.72 -20.89 -11.01
N ALA A 36 9.40 -20.89 -11.19
CA ALA A 36 8.60 -19.68 -11.27
C ALA A 36 8.64 -18.87 -9.97
N TRP A 37 8.66 -19.53 -8.80
CA TRP A 37 8.87 -18.87 -7.52
C TRP A 37 10.26 -18.24 -7.41
N THR A 38 11.31 -18.94 -7.86
CA THR A 38 12.68 -18.42 -7.84
C THR A 38 12.80 -17.21 -8.76
N GLU A 39 12.19 -17.25 -9.95
CA GLU A 39 12.14 -16.10 -10.86
C GLU A 39 11.37 -14.93 -10.23
N PHE A 40 10.22 -15.18 -9.60
CA PHE A 40 9.47 -14.17 -8.86
C PHE A 40 10.32 -13.51 -7.76
N LEU A 41 10.96 -14.29 -6.90
CA LEU A 41 11.84 -13.75 -5.84
C LEU A 41 12.98 -12.91 -6.40
N MET A 42 13.55 -13.27 -7.54
CA MET A 42 14.64 -12.52 -8.18
C MET A 42 14.17 -11.20 -8.82
N THR A 43 12.86 -10.97 -8.94
CA THR A 43 12.29 -9.68 -9.39
C THR A 43 11.98 -8.71 -8.24
N LEU A 44 12.04 -9.18 -6.99
CA LEU A 44 11.88 -8.32 -5.82
C LEU A 44 13.16 -7.47 -5.59
N PRO A 45 13.03 -6.25 -5.03
CA PRO A 45 14.17 -5.38 -4.72
C PRO A 45 15.23 -6.09 -3.86
N PRO A 46 16.53 -5.79 -4.03
CA PRO A 46 17.59 -6.41 -3.23
C PRO A 46 17.44 -6.21 -1.72
N GLU A 47 16.83 -5.09 -1.31
CA GLU A 47 16.49 -4.84 0.10
C GLU A 47 15.43 -5.81 0.66
N ASP A 48 14.61 -6.40 -0.20
CA ASP A 48 13.62 -7.44 0.14
C ASP A 48 14.18 -8.88 -0.09
N VAL A 49 15.38 -9.00 -0.69
CA VAL A 49 16.01 -10.26 -1.15
C VAL A 49 17.46 -10.38 -0.68
N GLU A 50 17.80 -9.94 0.54
CA GLU A 50 19.13 -10.23 1.11
C GLU A 50 19.26 -11.72 1.50
N TRP A 51 19.27 -12.60 0.50
CA TRP A 51 19.58 -14.02 0.62
C TRP A 51 21.03 -14.25 0.19
N GLY A 52 21.90 -14.44 1.19
CA GLY A 52 23.29 -14.85 0.98
C GLY A 52 23.37 -16.15 0.19
N GLY A 53 24.12 -16.11 -0.91
CA GLY A 53 24.22 -17.22 -1.86
C GLY A 53 24.84 -18.51 -1.30
N ARG A 54 24.45 -19.59 -1.99
CA ARG A 54 24.91 -21.00 -1.94
C ARG A 54 24.18 -21.93 -0.94
N SER A 55 23.51 -22.90 -1.57
CA SER A 55 22.73 -24.04 -1.06
C SER A 55 21.50 -23.72 -0.20
N GLY A 56 20.32 -24.02 -0.76
CA GLY A 56 19.00 -23.82 -0.14
C GLY A 56 18.71 -24.65 1.12
N GLU A 57 19.70 -25.36 1.67
CA GLU A 57 19.60 -26.03 2.98
C GLU A 57 20.26 -25.22 4.12
N ARG A 58 21.21 -24.31 3.82
CA ARG A 58 21.81 -23.42 4.84
C ARG A 58 21.03 -22.13 5.07
N SER A 59 20.25 -21.70 4.07
CA SER A 59 19.40 -20.50 4.13
C SER A 59 18.28 -20.60 5.18
N VAL A 60 17.84 -21.83 5.49
CA VAL A 60 16.77 -22.13 6.45
C VAL A 60 17.17 -21.79 7.89
N ASN A 61 18.41 -22.08 8.28
CA ASN A 61 18.88 -21.85 9.66
C ASN A 61 19.34 -20.40 9.90
N LEU A 62 19.76 -19.68 8.85
CA LEU A 62 20.23 -18.30 8.96
C LEU A 62 19.10 -17.26 9.04
N ALA A 63 17.90 -17.59 8.54
CA ALA A 63 16.73 -16.71 8.62
C ALA A 63 16.15 -16.64 10.05
N GLN A 64 16.18 -17.76 10.79
CA GLN A 64 15.69 -17.81 12.19
C GLN A 64 16.57 -17.02 13.17
N ASP A 65 17.88 -16.93 12.93
CA ASP A 65 18.83 -16.27 13.84
C ASP A 65 18.98 -14.75 13.63
N ARG A 66 18.57 -14.21 12.48
CA ARG A 66 18.84 -12.79 12.12
C ARG A 66 17.63 -11.86 12.10
N TYR A 67 16.40 -12.38 12.01
CA TYR A 67 15.20 -11.57 11.90
C TYR A 67 14.06 -12.14 12.74
N PRO A 68 13.96 -11.78 14.04
CA PRO A 68 12.87 -12.28 14.89
C PRO A 68 11.48 -11.76 14.49
N GLU A 69 11.38 -10.68 13.70
CA GLU A 69 10.11 -9.97 13.43
C GLU A 69 9.88 -9.60 11.94
N GLY A 70 10.58 -10.24 11.00
CA GLY A 70 10.34 -10.03 9.56
C GLY A 70 9.19 -10.91 9.05
N HIS A 71 7.96 -10.39 9.05
CA HIS A 71 6.73 -11.11 8.68
C HIS A 71 6.85 -11.92 7.38
N ASP A 72 7.53 -11.40 6.35
CA ASP A 72 7.59 -12.06 5.03
C ASP A 72 8.48 -13.31 4.98
N SER A 73 9.52 -13.39 5.84
CA SER A 73 10.40 -14.55 5.90
C SER A 73 9.78 -15.74 6.63
N TRP A 74 8.86 -15.45 7.56
CA TRP A 74 8.17 -16.44 8.38
C TRP A 74 7.13 -17.19 7.54
N TYR A 75 6.37 -16.49 6.70
CA TYR A 75 5.40 -17.10 5.79
C TYR A 75 6.03 -18.03 4.76
N HIS A 76 7.26 -17.76 4.29
CA HIS A 76 7.96 -18.65 3.37
C HIS A 76 8.33 -19.98 4.03
N LEU A 77 8.92 -19.94 5.24
CA LEU A 77 9.28 -21.12 6.02
C LEU A 77 8.04 -21.89 6.46
N GLU A 78 7.01 -21.20 6.93
CA GLU A 78 5.74 -21.81 7.30
C GLU A 78 5.06 -22.46 6.09
N MET A 79 5.02 -21.82 4.92
CA MET A 79 4.44 -22.38 3.70
C MET A 79 5.21 -23.62 3.22
N VAL A 80 6.54 -23.57 3.15
CA VAL A 80 7.36 -24.72 2.74
C VAL A 80 7.21 -25.88 3.74
N THR A 81 7.04 -25.57 5.02
CA THR A 81 6.83 -26.56 6.08
C THR A 81 5.44 -27.16 6.00
N LYS A 82 4.39 -26.33 5.89
CA LYS A 82 3.01 -26.76 5.67
C LYS A 82 2.82 -27.56 4.38
N LEU A 83 3.50 -27.20 3.28
CA LEU A 83 3.49 -27.97 2.03
C LEU A 83 4.16 -29.34 2.17
N LYS A 84 5.09 -29.51 3.12
CA LYS A 84 5.75 -30.79 3.42
C LYS A 84 4.96 -31.64 4.41
N GLU A 85 4.24 -31.02 5.34
CA GLU A 85 3.61 -31.68 6.49
C GLU A 85 2.07 -31.82 6.37
N GLY A 86 1.43 -31.01 5.52
CA GLY A 86 -0.04 -30.95 5.35
C GLY A 86 -0.52 -31.37 3.96
N ASP A 87 -1.83 -31.20 3.71
CA ASP A 87 -2.41 -31.35 2.37
C ASP A 87 -1.91 -30.19 1.48
N PRO A 88 -1.04 -30.47 0.49
CA PRO A 88 -0.42 -29.43 -0.32
C PRO A 88 -1.45 -28.59 -1.09
N THR A 89 -2.65 -29.12 -1.30
CA THR A 89 -3.76 -28.43 -1.96
C THR A 89 -4.32 -27.31 -1.10
N ASN A 90 -4.56 -27.58 0.19
CA ASN A 90 -5.08 -26.58 1.13
C ASN A 90 -4.04 -25.49 1.40
N VAL A 91 -2.76 -25.87 1.54
CA VAL A 91 -1.68 -24.92 1.80
C VAL A 91 -1.43 -24.01 0.60
N ALA A 92 -1.42 -24.57 -0.62
CA ALA A 92 -1.30 -23.75 -1.83
C ALA A 92 -2.52 -22.84 -2.04
N LYS A 93 -3.72 -23.28 -1.63
CA LYS A 93 -4.93 -22.43 -1.64
C LYS A 93 -4.84 -21.29 -0.65
N GLU A 94 -4.50 -21.56 0.62
CA GLU A 94 -4.30 -20.53 1.64
C GLU A 94 -3.22 -19.53 1.22
N PHE A 95 -2.14 -20.02 0.61
CA PHE A 95 -1.08 -19.17 0.11
C PHE A 95 -1.51 -18.31 -1.07
N LEU A 96 -2.30 -18.83 -2.03
CA LEU A 96 -2.89 -18.00 -3.09
C LEU A 96 -3.77 -16.91 -2.52
N GLU A 97 -4.64 -17.27 -1.57
CA GLU A 97 -5.54 -16.32 -0.92
C GLU A 97 -4.74 -15.21 -0.24
N TRP A 98 -3.68 -15.56 0.50
CA TRP A 98 -2.75 -14.62 1.11
C TRP A 98 -1.99 -13.78 0.08
N PHE A 99 -1.44 -14.40 -0.98
CA PHE A 99 -0.64 -13.74 -2.00
C PHE A 99 -1.48 -12.74 -2.80
N HIS A 100 -2.69 -13.14 -3.17
CA HIS A 100 -3.63 -12.22 -3.82
C HIS A 100 -3.94 -11.06 -2.88
N ALA A 101 -4.37 -11.35 -1.64
CA ALA A 101 -4.75 -10.34 -0.64
C ALA A 101 -3.61 -9.35 -0.34
N THR A 102 -2.37 -9.84 -0.25
CA THR A 102 -1.24 -9.06 0.23
C THR A 102 -0.48 -8.36 -0.89
N PHE A 103 -0.26 -9.03 -2.03
CA PHE A 103 0.62 -8.52 -3.10
C PHE A 103 -0.15 -8.06 -4.33
N VAL A 104 -1.09 -8.85 -4.84
CA VAL A 104 -1.80 -8.52 -6.09
C VAL A 104 -2.70 -7.30 -5.89
N TRP A 105 -3.40 -7.25 -4.76
CA TRP A 105 -4.25 -6.12 -4.38
C TRP A 105 -3.50 -4.88 -3.94
N GLN A 106 -2.17 -4.93 -3.86
CA GLN A 106 -1.36 -3.75 -3.61
C GLN A 106 -0.76 -3.16 -4.89
N GLN A 107 -0.89 -3.78 -6.06
CA GLN A 107 -0.31 -3.21 -7.28
C GLN A 107 -1.17 -2.05 -7.80
N PRO A 108 -0.60 -0.83 -8.01
CA PRO A 108 -1.38 0.33 -8.44
C PRO A 108 -2.20 0.11 -9.71
N ARG A 109 -1.68 -0.66 -10.67
CA ARG A 109 -2.41 -1.02 -11.90
C ARG A 109 -3.63 -1.88 -11.61
N VAL A 110 -3.47 -2.93 -10.82
CA VAL A 110 -4.56 -3.87 -10.49
C VAL A 110 -5.62 -3.14 -9.68
N VAL A 111 -5.20 -2.41 -8.64
CA VAL A 111 -6.08 -1.58 -7.81
C VAL A 111 -6.88 -0.61 -8.65
N ARG A 112 -6.23 0.12 -9.57
CA ARG A 112 -6.90 1.07 -10.46
C ARG A 112 -8.01 0.41 -11.28
N GLU A 113 -7.75 -0.74 -11.89
CA GLU A 113 -8.76 -1.43 -12.70
C GLU A 113 -9.89 -2.03 -11.84
N GLN A 114 -9.58 -2.53 -10.65
CA GLN A 114 -10.60 -3.02 -9.72
C GLN A 114 -11.49 -1.89 -9.20
N LEU A 115 -10.91 -0.74 -8.84
CA LEU A 115 -11.67 0.44 -8.43
C LEU A 115 -12.60 0.94 -9.55
N LYS A 116 -12.14 0.98 -10.80
CA LYS A 116 -12.98 1.33 -11.96
C LYS A 116 -14.14 0.35 -12.13
N ARG A 117 -13.85 -0.95 -12.09
CA ARG A 117 -14.86 -1.99 -12.23
C ARG A 117 -15.89 -1.91 -11.10
N PHE A 118 -15.45 -1.70 -9.87
CA PHE A 118 -16.35 -1.51 -8.73
C PHE A 118 -17.20 -0.25 -8.89
N ARG A 119 -16.62 0.86 -9.35
CA ARG A 119 -17.33 2.11 -9.67
C ARG A 119 -18.41 1.89 -10.75
N GLU A 120 -18.12 1.12 -11.79
CA GLU A 120 -19.09 0.77 -12.84
C GLU A 120 -20.25 -0.06 -12.29
N PHE A 121 -19.96 -1.09 -11.48
CA PHE A 121 -21.01 -1.89 -10.83
C PHE A 121 -21.87 -1.05 -9.88
N LEU A 122 -21.23 -0.19 -9.07
CA LEU A 122 -21.95 0.73 -8.20
C LEU A 122 -22.83 1.69 -9.01
N GLY A 123 -22.33 2.20 -10.14
CA GLY A 123 -23.09 3.04 -11.08
C GLY A 123 -24.33 2.33 -11.63
N HIS A 124 -24.17 1.07 -12.02
CA HIS A 124 -25.28 0.24 -12.47
C HIS A 124 -26.32 0.03 -11.35
N ASP A 125 -25.88 -0.34 -10.15
CA ASP A 125 -26.76 -0.61 -9.01
C ASP A 125 -27.49 0.66 -8.54
N VAL A 126 -26.81 1.81 -8.47
CA VAL A 126 -27.45 3.11 -8.16
C VAL A 126 -28.47 3.48 -9.22
N SER A 127 -28.14 3.30 -10.51
CA SER A 127 -29.09 3.55 -11.60
C SER A 127 -30.30 2.63 -11.48
N ALA A 128 -30.12 1.34 -11.17
CA ALA A 128 -31.22 0.39 -10.99
C ALA A 128 -32.15 0.76 -9.81
N LEU A 129 -31.62 1.44 -8.79
CA LEU A 129 -32.34 1.84 -7.59
C LEU A 129 -32.91 3.26 -7.63
N THR A 130 -32.66 4.04 -8.68
CA THR A 130 -33.11 5.44 -8.80
C THR A 130 -33.74 5.73 -10.16
N GLY A 131 -34.66 6.69 -10.22
CA GLY A 131 -35.18 7.23 -11.48
C GLY A 131 -35.92 6.21 -12.39
N GLU A 132 -35.64 6.27 -13.69
CA GLU A 132 -36.39 5.52 -14.71
C GLU A 132 -36.21 4.00 -14.61
N SER A 133 -34.97 3.54 -14.36
CA SER A 133 -34.66 2.11 -14.24
C SER A 133 -35.40 1.47 -13.07
N ARG A 134 -35.49 2.18 -11.94
CA ARG A 134 -36.28 1.74 -10.79
C ARG A 134 -37.76 1.67 -11.11
N THR A 135 -38.30 2.71 -11.75
CA THR A 135 -39.70 2.73 -12.16
C THR A 135 -40.04 1.52 -13.03
N HIS A 136 -39.13 1.15 -13.95
CA HIS A 136 -39.26 -0.03 -14.77
C HIS A 136 -39.20 -1.34 -13.95
N ALA A 137 -38.27 -1.46 -13.00
CA ALA A 137 -38.18 -2.62 -12.11
C ALA A 137 -39.44 -2.79 -11.25
N GLU A 138 -39.97 -1.69 -10.67
CA GLU A 138 -41.23 -1.71 -9.93
C GLU A 138 -42.42 -2.12 -10.80
N PHE A 139 -42.47 -1.64 -12.04
CA PHE A 139 -43.50 -2.04 -13.00
C PHE A 139 -43.42 -3.54 -13.29
N ARG A 140 -42.22 -4.08 -13.56
CA ARG A 140 -41.99 -5.53 -13.74
C ARG A 140 -42.36 -6.34 -12.50
N TRP A 141 -42.12 -5.80 -11.31
CA TRP A 141 -42.52 -6.45 -10.06
C TRP A 141 -44.06 -6.45 -9.88
N LYS A 142 -44.70 -5.30 -10.12
CA LYS A 142 -46.17 -5.15 -10.01
C LYS A 142 -46.94 -6.03 -11.00
N SER A 143 -46.36 -6.34 -12.16
CA SER A 143 -46.95 -7.22 -13.17
C SER A 143 -46.85 -8.71 -12.82
N LYS A 144 -46.03 -9.10 -11.82
CA LYS A 144 -45.99 -10.49 -11.34
C LYS A 144 -47.28 -10.82 -10.61
N ARG A 145 -47.95 -11.90 -11.05
CA ARG A 145 -49.27 -12.36 -10.57
C ARG A 145 -49.35 -12.50 -9.04
N ASP A 146 -48.28 -12.97 -8.41
CA ASP A 146 -48.28 -13.28 -6.97
C ASP A 146 -47.53 -12.24 -6.11
N ARG A 147 -46.89 -11.23 -6.73
CA ARG A 147 -46.04 -10.21 -6.06
C ARG A 147 -45.06 -10.78 -5.02
N LYS A 148 -44.63 -12.03 -5.24
CA LYS A 148 -43.59 -12.71 -4.47
C LYS A 148 -42.34 -12.81 -5.34
N PRO A 149 -41.15 -12.46 -4.82
CA PRO A 149 -40.84 -12.01 -3.45
C PRO A 149 -41.21 -10.52 -3.18
N PRO A 150 -41.12 -10.02 -1.93
CA PRO A 150 -41.22 -8.59 -1.62
C PRO A 150 -40.39 -7.71 -2.57
N LEU A 151 -40.82 -6.46 -2.81
CA LEU A 151 -40.15 -5.56 -3.76
C LEU A 151 -38.67 -5.38 -3.44
N ILE A 152 -38.32 -5.23 -2.15
CA ILE A 152 -36.93 -5.08 -1.70
C ILE A 152 -36.06 -6.29 -2.10
N ASP A 153 -36.57 -7.51 -1.94
CA ASP A 153 -35.85 -8.74 -2.32
C ASP A 153 -35.75 -8.87 -3.84
N TYR A 154 -36.78 -8.45 -4.56
CA TYR A 154 -36.76 -8.41 -6.02
C TYR A 154 -35.71 -7.43 -6.55
N LEU A 155 -35.68 -6.20 -6.01
CA LEU A 155 -34.69 -5.21 -6.38
C LEU A 155 -33.28 -5.70 -6.03
N ARG A 156 -33.06 -6.23 -4.83
CA ARG A 156 -31.75 -6.80 -4.43
C ARG A 156 -31.28 -7.92 -5.36
N SER A 157 -32.20 -8.75 -5.87
CA SER A 157 -31.85 -9.83 -6.79
C SER A 157 -31.33 -9.35 -8.16
N ASP A 158 -31.58 -8.09 -8.51
CA ASP A 158 -31.09 -7.45 -9.74
C ASP A 158 -29.80 -6.63 -9.50
N LEU A 159 -29.32 -6.48 -8.26
CA LEU A 159 -28.10 -5.72 -7.93
C LEU A 159 -26.84 -6.57 -8.05
N ALA A 160 -25.84 -6.06 -8.77
CA ALA A 160 -24.57 -6.75 -9.00
C ALA A 160 -23.77 -6.93 -7.70
N ILE A 161 -23.68 -5.89 -6.87
CA ILE A 161 -22.93 -5.92 -5.60
C ILE A 161 -23.63 -6.81 -4.57
N ALA A 162 -24.96 -6.75 -4.49
CA ALA A 162 -25.70 -7.53 -3.50
C ALA A 162 -25.73 -9.03 -3.82
N THR A 163 -25.69 -9.42 -5.10
CA THR A 163 -25.78 -10.83 -5.52
C THR A 163 -24.41 -11.47 -5.81
N GLY A 164 -23.41 -10.67 -6.16
CA GLY A 164 -22.07 -11.15 -6.47
C GLY A 164 -21.30 -11.51 -5.20
N LYS A 165 -21.26 -12.80 -4.83
CA LYS A 165 -20.43 -13.29 -3.71
C LYS A 165 -18.98 -12.77 -3.80
N ASN A 166 -18.40 -12.82 -5.01
CA ASN A 166 -17.05 -12.29 -5.25
C ASN A 166 -16.96 -10.77 -5.06
N LEU A 167 -18.01 -10.01 -5.39
CA LEU A 167 -18.02 -8.54 -5.20
C LEU A 167 -18.15 -8.15 -3.73
N GLN A 168 -18.90 -8.93 -2.94
CA GLN A 168 -18.96 -8.74 -1.49
C GLN A 168 -17.61 -9.03 -0.83
N GLU A 169 -16.95 -10.11 -1.23
CA GLU A 169 -15.60 -10.44 -0.75
C GLU A 169 -14.60 -9.35 -1.15
N GLN A 170 -14.69 -8.85 -2.39
CA GLN A 170 -13.85 -7.76 -2.91
C GLN A 170 -14.14 -6.39 -2.28
N PHE A 171 -15.32 -6.16 -1.71
CA PHE A 171 -15.67 -4.87 -1.11
C PHE A 171 -14.70 -4.47 0.00
N SER A 172 -14.36 -5.42 0.89
CA SER A 172 -13.40 -5.19 1.98
C SER A 172 -12.07 -4.63 1.45
N VAL A 173 -11.56 -5.24 0.39
CA VAL A 173 -10.31 -4.83 -0.26
C VAL A 173 -10.44 -3.48 -0.95
N VAL A 174 -11.55 -3.21 -1.63
CA VAL A 174 -11.83 -1.91 -2.27
C VAL A 174 -11.90 -0.80 -1.24
N ALA A 175 -12.57 -1.04 -0.10
CA ALA A 175 -12.70 -0.09 0.99
C ALA A 175 -11.33 0.19 1.65
N GLU A 176 -10.49 -0.83 1.85
CA GLU A 176 -9.12 -0.67 2.34
C GLU A 176 -8.22 0.09 1.36
N CYS A 177 -8.36 -0.15 0.05
CA CYS A 177 -7.65 0.63 -0.97
C CYS A 177 -8.05 2.10 -0.91
N CYS A 178 -9.34 2.40 -0.76
CA CYS A 178 -9.84 3.77 -0.64
C CYS A 178 -9.35 4.44 0.65
N GLN A 179 -9.32 3.70 1.77
CA GLN A 179 -8.74 4.18 3.02
C GLN A 179 -7.25 4.51 2.85
N THR A 180 -6.49 3.63 2.20
CA THR A 180 -5.04 3.82 1.99
C THR A 180 -4.76 5.02 1.07
N LEU A 181 -5.50 5.15 -0.02
CA LEU A 181 -5.26 6.18 -1.02
C LEU A 181 -5.79 7.55 -0.58
N VAL A 182 -7.01 7.62 -0.06
CA VAL A 182 -7.72 8.89 0.20
C VAL A 182 -7.85 9.20 1.69
N GLY A 183 -7.59 8.24 2.58
CA GLY A 183 -7.71 8.41 4.03
C GLY A 183 -9.16 8.35 4.54
N ASN A 184 -10.11 7.97 3.68
CA ASN A 184 -11.53 7.92 4.03
C ASN A 184 -12.26 6.83 3.24
N ARG A 185 -12.76 5.82 3.94
CA ARG A 185 -13.63 4.77 3.38
C ARG A 185 -15.10 4.87 3.80
N ASP A 186 -15.45 5.76 4.72
CA ASP A 186 -16.81 5.85 5.31
C ASP A 186 -17.95 5.94 4.28
N PRO A 187 -17.82 6.73 3.18
CA PRO A 187 -18.86 6.77 2.16
C PRO A 187 -19.15 5.41 1.52
N LEU A 188 -18.11 4.62 1.29
CA LEU A 188 -18.25 3.30 0.68
C LEU A 188 -18.86 2.31 1.67
N ASP A 189 -18.43 2.33 2.94
CA ASP A 189 -18.97 1.46 3.99
C ASP A 189 -20.48 1.71 4.18
N LYS A 190 -20.91 2.97 4.19
CA LYS A 190 -22.33 3.35 4.28
C LYS A 190 -23.13 2.88 3.07
N MET A 191 -22.59 3.10 1.87
CA MET A 191 -23.25 2.71 0.64
C MET A 191 -23.40 1.19 0.53
N PHE A 192 -22.35 0.43 0.88
CA PHE A 192 -22.38 -1.03 0.90
C PHE A 192 -23.37 -1.57 1.93
N LEU A 193 -23.38 -1.00 3.14
CA LEU A 193 -24.34 -1.38 4.18
C LEU A 193 -25.79 -1.19 3.69
N LEU A 194 -26.08 -0.07 3.01
CA LEU A 194 -27.38 0.19 2.41
C LEU A 194 -27.74 -0.89 1.37
N LEU A 195 -26.86 -1.17 0.41
CA LEU A 195 -27.10 -2.13 -0.68
C LEU A 195 -27.33 -3.56 -0.15
N CYS A 196 -26.56 -3.99 0.84
CA CYS A 196 -26.63 -5.36 1.34
C CYS A 196 -27.75 -5.57 2.38
N THR A 197 -27.99 -4.60 3.26
CA THR A 197 -28.83 -4.80 4.45
C THR A 197 -29.87 -3.71 4.68
N GLY A 198 -29.64 -2.50 4.16
CA GLY A 198 -30.52 -1.36 4.36
C GLY A 198 -31.76 -1.35 3.46
N ASP A 199 -32.62 -0.36 3.67
CA ASP A 199 -33.81 -0.17 2.85
C ASP A 199 -33.45 0.52 1.53
N ILE A 200 -33.14 -0.29 0.52
CA ILE A 200 -32.87 0.19 -0.85
C ILE A 200 -34.12 0.77 -1.55
N THR A 201 -35.30 0.73 -0.91
CA THR A 201 -36.51 1.37 -1.44
C THR A 201 -36.54 2.87 -1.13
N ASP A 202 -35.68 3.39 -0.26
CA ASP A 202 -35.53 4.84 -0.08
C ASP A 202 -34.60 5.43 -1.16
N GLU A 203 -35.18 5.96 -2.25
CA GLU A 203 -34.41 6.59 -3.34
C GLU A 203 -33.57 7.78 -2.86
N ALA A 204 -34.09 8.54 -1.89
CA ALA A 204 -33.40 9.72 -1.39
C ALA A 204 -32.14 9.32 -0.62
N ALA A 205 -32.24 8.27 0.22
CA ALA A 205 -31.09 7.72 0.93
C ALA A 205 -30.05 7.12 -0.03
N VAL A 206 -30.48 6.41 -1.08
CA VAL A 206 -29.57 5.88 -2.12
C VAL A 206 -28.84 7.03 -2.81
N ALA A 207 -29.55 8.08 -3.24
CA ALA A 207 -28.97 9.23 -3.92
C ALA A 207 -27.99 10.02 -3.01
N GLU A 208 -28.35 10.22 -1.75
CA GLU A 208 -27.52 10.92 -0.75
C GLU A 208 -26.19 10.20 -0.50
N LEU A 209 -26.20 8.86 -0.45
CA LEU A 209 -24.99 8.07 -0.21
C LEU A 209 -24.16 7.81 -1.48
N ALA A 210 -24.80 7.80 -2.66
CA ALA A 210 -24.15 7.53 -3.92
C ALA A 210 -23.08 8.56 -4.29
N GLU A 211 -23.38 9.86 -4.20
CA GLU A 211 -22.45 10.92 -4.62
C GLU A 211 -21.13 10.90 -3.82
N PRO A 212 -21.14 10.88 -2.47
CA PRO A 212 -19.90 10.75 -1.69
C PRO A 212 -19.12 9.46 -1.97
N ALA A 213 -19.80 8.35 -2.29
CA ALA A 213 -19.15 7.08 -2.62
C ALA A 213 -18.46 7.13 -3.99
N PHE A 214 -19.10 7.69 -5.02
CA PHE A 214 -18.48 7.91 -6.33
C PHE A 214 -17.27 8.84 -6.22
N ASP A 215 -17.40 9.90 -5.45
CA ASP A 215 -16.31 10.85 -5.18
C ASP A 215 -15.09 10.18 -4.54
N ALA A 216 -15.32 9.29 -3.56
CA ALA A 216 -14.25 8.53 -2.91
C ALA A 216 -13.56 7.56 -3.90
N LEU A 217 -14.34 6.87 -4.74
CA LEU A 217 -13.81 5.98 -5.78
C LEU A 217 -13.01 6.75 -6.83
N ASP A 218 -13.53 7.86 -7.34
CA ASP A 218 -12.89 8.66 -8.39
C ASP A 218 -11.57 9.25 -7.90
N ARG A 219 -11.51 9.76 -6.66
CA ARG A 219 -10.25 10.20 -6.03
C ARG A 219 -9.26 9.05 -5.86
N SER A 220 -9.73 7.88 -5.47
CA SER A 220 -8.88 6.68 -5.31
C SER A 220 -8.32 6.21 -6.65
N ILE A 221 -9.15 6.16 -7.70
CA ILE A 221 -8.73 5.81 -9.07
C ILE A 221 -7.65 6.79 -9.56
N GLN A 222 -7.85 8.09 -9.36
CA GLN A 222 -6.87 9.10 -9.75
C GLN A 222 -5.53 8.93 -9.01
N LYS A 223 -5.57 8.64 -7.70
CA LYS A 223 -4.35 8.41 -6.91
C LYS A 223 -3.62 7.13 -7.31
N ALA A 224 -4.35 6.02 -7.49
CA ALA A 224 -3.77 4.78 -7.99
C ALA A 224 -3.13 4.98 -9.38
N ASP A 225 -3.78 5.75 -10.27
CA ASP A 225 -3.23 6.08 -11.59
C ASP A 225 -1.96 6.94 -11.49
N ARG A 226 -1.91 7.92 -10.59
CA ARG A 226 -0.69 8.72 -10.34
C ARG A 226 0.46 7.84 -9.86
N GLN A 227 0.21 6.96 -8.90
CA GLN A 227 1.25 6.04 -8.37
C GLN A 227 1.72 5.06 -9.44
N PHE A 228 0.81 4.53 -10.26
CA PHE A 228 1.17 3.68 -11.40
C PHE A 228 2.07 4.42 -12.40
N ARG A 229 1.70 5.64 -12.81
CA ARG A 229 2.50 6.45 -13.74
C ARG A 229 3.86 6.85 -13.16
N ALA A 230 3.95 7.02 -11.84
CA ALA A 230 5.21 7.27 -11.14
C ALA A 230 6.11 6.01 -11.03
N GLY A 231 5.65 4.86 -11.51
CA GLY A 231 6.38 3.59 -11.39
C GLY A 231 6.32 2.98 -9.98
N GLY A 232 5.36 3.42 -9.16
CA GLY A 232 5.10 2.83 -7.85
C GLY A 232 4.78 1.34 -7.97
N ARG A 233 5.42 0.53 -7.13
CA ARG A 233 5.23 -0.93 -7.12
C ARG A 233 4.02 -1.35 -6.30
N LEU A 234 3.80 -0.67 -5.18
CA LEU A 234 2.72 -0.91 -4.24
C LEU A 234 1.92 0.38 -4.00
N ILE A 235 0.61 0.27 -3.79
CA ILE A 235 -0.22 1.38 -3.33
C ILE A 235 0.16 1.70 -1.89
N GLY A 236 0.47 2.97 -1.66
CA GLY A 236 0.75 3.49 -0.33
C GLY A 236 0.05 4.83 -0.11
N PRO A 237 0.04 5.35 1.14
CA PRO A 237 -0.30 6.74 1.36
C PRO A 237 0.64 7.61 0.53
N GLU A 238 0.10 8.65 -0.14
CA GLU A 238 0.96 9.60 -0.85
C GLU A 238 1.98 10.15 0.17
N PRO A 239 3.29 10.09 -0.12
CA PRO A 239 4.26 10.72 0.76
C PRO A 239 3.86 12.18 0.87
N ASN A 240 3.86 12.74 2.08
CA ASN A 240 3.59 14.16 2.28
C ASN A 240 4.62 14.96 1.47
N VAL A 241 4.29 15.27 0.22
CA VAL A 241 5.08 16.15 -0.61
C VAL A 241 4.88 17.51 0.03
N ILE A 242 5.86 17.91 0.84
CA ILE A 242 5.98 19.28 1.32
C ILE A 242 6.22 20.10 0.06
N VAL A 243 5.14 20.57 -0.57
CA VAL A 243 5.21 21.39 -1.78
C VAL A 243 5.97 22.66 -1.40
N PRO A 244 7.16 22.93 -1.98
CA PRO A 244 7.84 24.19 -1.76
C PRO A 244 6.93 25.28 -2.33
N SER A 245 6.48 26.21 -1.49
CA SER A 245 5.64 27.32 -1.94
C SER A 245 6.43 28.19 -2.93
N GLU A 246 6.12 28.08 -4.23
CA GLU A 246 6.79 28.80 -5.34
C GLU A 246 6.39 30.29 -5.45
N ARG A 247 6.11 30.96 -4.32
CA ARG A 247 5.96 32.41 -4.29
C ARG A 247 7.03 33.04 -3.39
N ALA A 248 8.28 32.98 -3.84
CA ALA A 248 9.33 33.88 -3.37
C ALA A 248 10.36 34.07 -4.48
N GLY A 249 10.08 35.02 -5.37
CA GLY A 249 11.08 35.55 -6.29
C GLY A 249 12.20 36.24 -5.52
N GLN A 250 13.43 35.96 -5.95
CA GLN A 250 14.64 36.80 -5.83
C GLN A 250 14.77 37.68 -4.59
N GLU A 251 15.11 37.11 -3.43
CA GLU A 251 15.84 37.85 -2.39
C GLU A 251 16.99 37.01 -1.79
N SER A 252 18.05 37.75 -1.48
CA SER A 252 19.42 37.39 -1.09
C SER A 252 19.65 36.06 -0.36
N LEU A 253 20.77 35.41 -0.71
CA LEU A 253 21.25 34.13 -0.17
C LEU A 253 21.54 34.12 1.35
N GLU A 254 21.40 35.25 2.04
CA GLU A 254 21.64 35.37 3.49
C GLU A 254 20.37 35.20 4.36
N GLY A 255 19.18 35.04 3.76
CA GLY A 255 17.90 34.96 4.48
C GLY A 255 17.22 33.59 4.57
N ARG A 256 17.84 32.50 4.09
CA ARG A 256 17.17 31.18 3.91
C ARG A 256 16.99 30.32 5.17
N ILE A 257 17.17 30.88 6.36
CA ILE A 257 16.72 30.24 7.61
C ILE A 257 15.47 31.00 8.04
N ASN A 258 14.29 30.50 7.68
CA ASN A 258 13.02 31.13 8.03
C ASN A 258 12.90 31.21 9.57
N PRO A 259 13.02 32.41 10.21
CA PRO A 259 13.04 32.53 11.66
C PRO A 259 11.67 32.29 12.30
N GLN A 260 10.62 32.11 11.50
CA GLN A 260 9.25 32.01 12.00
C GLN A 260 8.80 30.60 12.41
N ASN A 261 9.64 29.56 12.21
CA ASN A 261 9.43 28.24 12.84
C ASN A 261 10.24 28.06 14.15
N SER A 262 10.75 29.14 14.72
CA SER A 262 11.63 29.15 15.90
C SER A 262 10.97 28.81 17.24
N LYS A 263 9.70 28.38 17.26
CA LYS A 263 9.02 27.97 18.51
C LYS A 263 9.20 26.50 18.90
N ASN A 264 9.82 25.67 18.06
CA ASN A 264 10.23 24.32 18.44
C ASN A 264 11.76 24.23 18.50
N SER A 265 12.36 24.85 19.51
CA SER A 265 13.79 24.74 19.85
C SER A 265 14.09 23.37 20.50
N GLY A 266 13.75 22.30 19.80
CA GLY A 266 13.90 20.92 20.26
C GLY A 266 15.15 20.25 19.69
N PHE A 267 15.64 19.24 20.42
CA PHE A 267 16.58 18.26 19.89
C PHE A 267 15.83 17.34 18.93
N MET A 268 16.35 17.16 17.72
CA MET A 268 15.74 16.30 16.68
C MET A 268 16.59 15.06 16.44
N GLY A 269 15.91 13.93 16.17
CA GLY A 269 16.51 12.69 15.74
C GLY A 269 16.96 12.73 14.28
N GLY A 270 17.60 11.65 13.80
CA GLY A 270 18.23 11.59 12.48
C GLY A 270 17.34 12.16 11.35
N ASP A 271 16.34 11.40 10.92
CA ASP A 271 15.58 11.72 9.71
C ASP A 271 14.88 13.07 9.78
N GLU A 272 14.31 13.40 10.94
CA GLU A 272 13.66 14.67 11.24
C GLU A 272 14.63 15.85 11.09
N LEU A 273 15.86 15.73 11.61
CA LEU A 273 16.88 16.77 11.48
C LEU A 273 17.28 17.00 10.01
N ALA A 274 17.44 15.92 9.24
CA ALA A 274 17.80 16.02 7.82
C ALA A 274 16.68 16.71 7.02
N ILE A 275 15.41 16.39 7.30
CA ILE A 275 14.24 17.03 6.68
C ILE A 275 14.18 18.51 7.09
N ALA A 276 14.32 18.80 8.38
CA ALA A 276 14.26 20.17 8.91
C ALA A 276 15.35 21.08 8.34
N LEU A 277 16.53 20.53 8.04
CA LEU A 277 17.67 21.27 7.49
C LEU A 277 17.77 21.18 5.96
N GLY A 278 16.81 20.55 5.27
CA GLY A 278 16.81 20.45 3.80
C GLY A 278 17.99 19.64 3.22
N VAL A 279 18.51 18.66 3.97
CA VAL A 279 19.59 17.79 3.49
C VAL A 279 19.05 16.83 2.42
N HIS A 280 19.73 16.74 1.29
CA HIS A 280 19.29 15.88 0.19
C HIS A 280 19.25 14.39 0.61
N PRO A 281 18.20 13.61 0.26
CA PRO A 281 18.07 12.21 0.69
C PRO A 281 19.28 11.33 0.36
N SER A 282 19.87 11.49 -0.84
CA SER A 282 21.07 10.73 -1.25
C SER A 282 22.33 11.07 -0.44
N ARG A 283 22.34 12.20 0.27
CA ARG A 283 23.49 12.71 1.03
C ARG A 283 23.33 12.58 2.53
N LYS A 284 22.15 12.17 2.99
CA LYS A 284 21.78 11.98 4.40
C LYS A 284 22.79 11.15 5.20
N LYS A 285 23.22 10.00 4.67
CA LYS A 285 24.20 9.12 5.33
C LYS A 285 25.54 9.84 5.55
N ALA A 286 26.01 10.58 4.55
CA ALA A 286 27.28 11.31 4.62
C ALA A 286 27.19 12.52 5.57
N PHE A 287 26.04 13.19 5.62
CA PHE A 287 25.74 14.26 6.57
C PHE A 287 25.84 13.77 8.03
N PHE A 288 25.17 12.67 8.38
CA PHE A 288 25.25 12.11 9.74
C PHE A 288 26.64 11.58 10.10
N GLN A 289 27.38 11.04 9.13
CA GLN A 289 28.77 10.67 9.36
C GLN A 289 29.64 11.89 9.68
N ARG A 290 29.40 13.03 9.03
CA ARG A 290 30.12 14.28 9.32
C ARG A 290 29.77 14.83 10.70
N LEU A 291 28.49 14.92 11.05
CA LEU A 291 28.05 15.34 12.38
C LEU A 291 28.63 14.46 13.48
N LYS A 292 28.67 13.13 13.27
CA LYS A 292 29.27 12.19 14.23
C LYS A 292 30.76 12.48 14.46
N ARG A 293 31.51 12.82 13.41
CA ARG A 293 32.94 13.16 13.51
C ARG A 293 33.18 14.51 14.18
N GLU A 294 32.32 15.49 13.91
CA GLU A 294 32.46 16.85 14.41
C GLU A 294 31.82 17.07 15.78
N ARG A 295 31.22 16.07 16.39
CA ARG A 295 30.48 16.21 17.66
C ARG A 295 31.22 16.98 18.75
N LYS A 296 32.50 16.68 18.97
CA LYS A 296 33.33 17.38 19.96
C LYS A 296 33.49 18.88 19.65
N SER A 297 33.47 19.26 18.37
CA SER A 297 33.56 20.65 17.94
C SER A 297 32.20 21.36 17.99
N LEU A 298 31.08 20.63 17.95
CA LEU A 298 29.73 21.21 18.06
C LEU A 298 29.50 21.83 19.45
N GLY A 299 30.12 21.28 20.50
CA GLY A 299 29.91 21.68 21.89
C GLY A 299 28.70 20.96 22.51
N ASP A 300 28.80 20.62 23.80
CA ASP A 300 27.86 19.72 24.48
C ASP A 300 26.42 20.26 24.58
N ALA A 301 26.23 21.57 24.40
CA ALA A 301 24.92 22.19 24.38
C ALA A 301 24.13 21.93 23.07
N ASN A 302 24.79 21.42 22.02
CA ASN A 302 24.21 21.32 20.67
C ASN A 302 23.86 19.88 20.26
N TRP A 303 24.15 18.91 21.11
CA TRP A 303 23.81 17.50 20.88
C TRP A 303 23.58 16.79 22.22
N CYS A 304 22.79 15.72 22.22
CA CYS A 304 22.64 14.85 23.39
C CYS A 304 22.64 13.38 22.96
N GLU A 305 23.23 12.52 23.79
CA GLU A 305 23.17 11.06 23.63
C GLU A 305 21.87 10.53 24.23
N VAL A 306 21.16 9.70 23.48
CA VAL A 306 19.92 9.07 23.98
C VAL A 306 20.31 7.96 24.96
N GLN A 307 19.95 8.14 26.24
CA GLN A 307 20.08 7.10 27.25
C GLN A 307 18.98 6.05 27.05
N ASN A 308 19.28 4.77 27.31
CA ASN A 308 18.32 3.65 27.17
C ASN A 308 17.74 3.46 25.75
N LYS A 309 18.62 3.51 24.75
CA LYS A 309 18.29 3.32 23.35
C LYS A 309 17.57 1.97 23.09
N THR A 310 16.41 1.99 22.43
CA THR A 310 15.78 0.78 21.89
C THR A 310 16.35 0.40 20.51
N ALA A 311 16.06 -0.81 20.04
CA ALA A 311 16.38 -1.18 18.67
C ALA A 311 15.65 -0.19 17.73
N ASN A 312 16.39 0.52 16.88
CA ASN A 312 15.96 1.57 15.93
C ASN A 312 16.01 3.04 16.41
N ASP A 313 16.23 3.30 17.70
CA ASP A 313 16.33 4.70 18.16
C ASP A 313 17.61 5.41 17.67
N PRO A 314 17.54 6.73 17.37
CA PRO A 314 18.73 7.50 17.02
C PRO A 314 19.70 7.53 18.20
N THR A 315 20.99 7.38 17.91
CA THR A 315 22.01 7.36 18.99
C THR A 315 22.26 8.76 19.56
N PHE A 316 22.08 9.79 18.71
CA PHE A 316 22.32 11.18 19.07
C PHE A 316 21.18 12.03 18.55
N LEU A 317 20.75 13.00 19.36
CA LEU A 317 19.86 14.07 18.93
C LEU A 317 20.68 15.35 18.79
N TYR A 318 20.30 16.22 17.86
CA TYR A 318 20.99 17.48 17.60
C TYR A 318 20.01 18.65 17.66
N ARG A 319 20.51 19.80 18.12
CA ARG A 319 19.74 21.05 18.06
C ARG A 319 19.66 21.55 16.63
N VAL A 320 18.44 21.77 16.14
CA VAL A 320 18.18 22.28 14.78
C VAL A 320 18.69 23.71 14.59
N ASP A 321 18.71 24.51 15.66
CA ASP A 321 19.13 25.92 15.66
C ASP A 321 20.64 26.13 15.91
N ALA A 322 21.39 25.05 16.11
CA ALA A 322 22.83 25.14 16.33
C ALA A 322 23.56 25.59 15.05
N LYS A 323 24.19 26.77 15.08
CA LYS A 323 24.90 27.37 13.93
C LYS A 323 25.86 26.41 13.22
N LYS A 324 26.59 25.58 14.00
CA LYS A 324 27.51 24.58 13.42
C LYS A 324 26.78 23.43 12.73
N VAL A 325 25.65 22.98 13.26
CA VAL A 325 24.82 21.93 12.63
C VAL A 325 24.26 22.44 11.30
N ILE A 326 23.76 23.68 11.28
CA ILE A 326 23.28 24.36 10.06
C ILE A 326 24.42 24.51 9.03
N SER A 327 25.60 24.94 9.47
CA SER A 327 26.79 25.05 8.61
C SER A 327 27.18 23.71 7.99
N VAL A 328 27.14 22.62 8.77
CA VAL A 328 27.42 21.28 8.23
C VAL A 328 26.34 20.86 7.26
N ALA A 329 25.06 21.16 7.51
CA ALA A 329 23.97 20.78 6.61
C ALA A 329 24.03 21.48 5.25
N ALA A 330 24.47 22.74 5.21
CA ALA A 330 24.62 23.51 3.98
C ALA A 330 25.45 22.78 2.91
N ASP A 331 26.51 22.07 3.33
CA ASP A 331 27.37 21.28 2.46
C ASP A 331 26.64 20.12 1.78
N TYR A 332 25.48 19.69 2.30
CA TYR A 332 24.73 18.49 1.89
C TYR A 332 23.32 18.77 1.34
N MET A 333 22.91 20.04 1.23
CA MET A 333 21.62 20.42 0.64
C MET A 333 21.57 20.13 -0.87
N ASN A 334 22.67 20.35 -1.59
CA ASN A 334 22.74 20.13 -3.03
C ASN A 334 23.46 18.82 -3.37
N PRO A 335 22.96 18.01 -4.32
CA PRO A 335 23.73 16.88 -4.84
C PRO A 335 24.99 17.40 -5.55
N LYS A 336 26.13 16.72 -5.38
CA LYS A 336 27.28 17.00 -6.24
C LYS A 336 26.91 16.53 -7.66
N PRO A 337 27.13 17.34 -8.70
CA PRO A 337 27.01 16.84 -10.07
C PRO A 337 27.95 15.64 -10.22
N VAL A 338 27.41 14.53 -10.71
CA VAL A 338 28.14 13.28 -10.95
C VAL A 338 29.07 13.45 -12.13
#